data_AF-R9A1Q1-F1
#
_entry.id   AF-R9A1Q1-F1
#
_cell.length_a   1.000
_cell.length_b   1.000
_cell.length_c   1.000
_cell.angle_alpha   90.00
_cell.angle_beta   90.00
_cell.angle_gamma   90.00
#
_symmetry.space_group_name_H-M   'P 1'
#
loop_
_entity.id
_entity.type
_entity.pdbx_description
1 polymer ?
#
loop_
_entity_poly.entity_id
_entity_poly.type
_entity_poly.pdbx_seq_one_letter_code
_entity_poly.pdbx_strand_id
1 'polypeptide(L)'
;MDSLFGAVLTQLPDLEKNLLVSWLQVQGFVVKECTQKTWKDHPDSIRIFSKPTPEIAKELLDWSIEPILCGNFTKEEKEIYKNIGVSLLWEKPYTEIHTLPCKTLPMSKLTWVVYTKDQTLDKHLSVFLKSMGQTVFTEGSIEFLYKRIQTGPCHFLILDWDVMDPRTVIPELSKLKREKQFLSIGIKDFMKEHLYRDLKTGIGTISEVLVSKSDFWDVLLHSFPLSEESKERSDWKEISNSVSKLSFTFQEKQIPIAMQLVETTVLKKTPVFPQIQNLLDLYNWFL
;
A
#
# COMPACT_ATOMS: atom_id res chain seq x y z
N MET A 1 -8.00 17.10 -11.18
CA MET A 1 -8.12 15.64 -11.00
C MET A 1 -6.76 15.18 -10.53
N ASP A 2 -6.69 14.61 -9.34
CA ASP A 2 -5.41 14.24 -8.73
C ASP A 2 -4.90 12.94 -9.38
N SER A 3 -3.67 12.94 -9.84
CA SER A 3 -3.02 11.75 -10.41
C SER A 3 -2.51 10.84 -9.31
N LEU A 4 -2.44 9.53 -9.58
CA LEU A 4 -1.84 8.55 -8.66
C LEU A 4 -0.34 8.81 -8.44
N PHE A 5 0.35 9.31 -9.46
CA PHE A 5 1.76 9.64 -9.45
C PHE A 5 1.99 10.97 -10.18
N GLY A 6 3.04 11.69 -9.82
CA GLY A 6 3.43 12.96 -10.46
C GLY A 6 4.65 12.85 -11.37
N ALA A 7 5.30 11.68 -11.41
CA ALA A 7 6.44 11.41 -12.28
C ALA A 7 6.45 9.96 -12.78
N VAL A 8 6.97 9.76 -13.98
CA VAL A 8 7.27 8.45 -14.57
C VAL A 8 8.77 8.36 -14.78
N LEU A 9 9.38 7.36 -14.16
CA LEU A 9 10.78 6.99 -14.34
C LEU A 9 10.82 5.78 -15.26
N THR A 10 11.24 5.96 -16.51
CA THR A 10 11.06 4.93 -17.53
C THR A 10 12.34 4.54 -18.27
N GLN A 11 12.48 3.23 -18.50
CA GLN A 11 13.49 2.64 -19.38
C GLN A 11 12.88 2.15 -20.71
N LEU A 12 11.64 2.54 -21.01
CA LEU A 12 10.95 2.14 -22.23
C LEU A 12 11.59 2.78 -23.48
N PRO A 13 11.65 2.07 -24.62
CA PRO A 13 12.02 2.66 -25.91
C PRO A 13 11.11 3.82 -26.32
N ASP A 14 11.58 4.69 -27.22
CA ASP A 14 10.85 5.90 -27.62
C ASP A 14 9.43 5.63 -28.14
N LEU A 15 9.22 4.54 -28.89
CA LEU A 15 7.88 4.19 -29.39
C LEU A 15 6.89 3.92 -28.25
N GLU A 16 7.31 3.11 -27.28
CA GLU A 16 6.50 2.70 -26.14
C GLU A 16 6.30 3.87 -25.16
N LYS A 17 7.34 4.68 -24.97
CA LYS A 17 7.27 5.95 -24.24
C LYS A 17 6.26 6.91 -24.87
N ASN A 18 6.25 7.05 -26.19
CA ASN A 18 5.29 7.90 -26.89
C ASN A 18 3.86 7.39 -26.71
N LEU A 19 3.64 6.07 -26.73
CA LEU A 19 2.34 5.48 -26.42
C LEU A 19 1.90 5.80 -24.99
N LEU A 20 2.81 5.68 -24.01
CA LEU A 20 2.56 6.07 -22.62
C LEU A 20 2.17 7.55 -22.49
N VAL A 21 2.91 8.43 -23.16
CA VAL A 21 2.60 9.88 -23.20
C VAL A 21 1.20 10.10 -23.77
N SER A 22 0.89 9.52 -24.93
CA SER A 22 -0.42 9.64 -25.55
C SER A 22 -1.53 9.08 -24.68
N TRP A 23 -1.30 7.95 -24.02
CA TRP A 23 -2.26 7.36 -23.09
C TRP A 23 -2.58 8.31 -21.93
N LEU A 24 -1.56 8.86 -21.26
CA LEU A 24 -1.75 9.81 -20.16
C LEU A 24 -2.46 11.10 -20.63
N GLN A 25 -2.15 11.59 -21.82
CA GLN A 25 -2.84 12.74 -22.41
C GLN A 25 -4.32 12.45 -22.70
N VAL A 26 -4.64 11.27 -23.21
CA VAL A 26 -6.04 10.81 -23.41
C VAL A 26 -6.79 10.70 -22.08
N GLN A 27 -6.10 10.34 -20.99
CA GLN A 27 -6.66 10.35 -19.64
C GLN A 27 -6.84 11.76 -19.05
N GLY A 28 -6.42 12.81 -19.79
CA GLY A 28 -6.59 14.21 -19.45
C GLY A 28 -5.42 14.84 -18.70
N PHE A 29 -4.25 14.21 -18.67
CA PHE A 29 -3.08 14.74 -17.97
C PHE A 29 -2.20 15.60 -18.89
N VAL A 30 -1.61 16.65 -18.31
CA VAL A 30 -0.51 17.39 -18.95
C VAL A 30 0.78 16.63 -18.69
N VAL A 31 1.50 16.30 -19.75
CA VAL A 31 2.71 15.47 -19.68
C VAL A 31 3.90 16.24 -20.24
N LYS A 32 5.03 16.20 -19.54
CA LYS A 32 6.29 16.82 -19.98
C LYS A 32 7.46 15.85 -19.82
N GLU A 33 8.22 15.66 -20.88
CA GLU A 33 9.52 14.99 -20.80
C GLU A 33 10.51 15.94 -20.12
N CYS A 34 11.24 15.43 -19.12
CA CYS A 34 12.08 16.20 -18.24
C CYS A 34 13.45 15.56 -18.08
N THR A 35 14.40 16.40 -17.72
CA THR A 35 15.72 15.98 -17.24
C THR A 35 15.84 16.35 -15.76
N GLN A 36 16.91 15.91 -15.11
CA GLN A 36 17.22 16.30 -13.74
C GLN A 36 17.29 17.84 -13.55
N LYS A 37 17.56 18.61 -14.61
CA LYS A 37 17.70 20.07 -14.53
C LYS A 37 16.39 20.83 -14.79
N THR A 38 15.45 20.25 -15.52
CA THR A 38 14.29 20.98 -16.09
C THR A 38 12.96 20.63 -15.45
N TRP A 39 12.91 19.60 -14.59
CA TRP A 39 11.65 19.08 -14.08
C TRP A 39 10.88 20.05 -13.16
N LYS A 40 11.60 21.00 -12.55
CA LYS A 40 11.04 22.04 -11.68
C LYS A 40 10.30 23.13 -12.46
N ASP A 41 10.58 23.27 -13.75
CA ASP A 41 9.92 24.23 -14.65
C ASP A 41 8.49 23.81 -15.02
N HIS A 42 8.09 22.59 -14.64
CA HIS A 42 6.82 21.99 -15.01
C HIS A 42 6.05 21.46 -13.78
N PRO A 43 5.65 22.34 -12.84
CA PRO A 43 4.98 21.95 -11.59
C PRO A 43 3.65 21.22 -11.80
N ASP A 44 2.88 21.64 -12.81
CA ASP A 44 1.50 21.19 -13.06
C ASP A 44 1.42 20.05 -14.09
N SER A 45 2.47 19.22 -14.19
CA SER A 45 2.54 18.14 -15.18
C SER A 45 3.02 16.82 -14.59
N ILE A 46 2.63 15.72 -15.24
CA ILE A 46 3.30 14.43 -15.08
C ILE A 46 4.65 14.52 -15.79
N ARG A 47 5.72 14.37 -15.02
CA ARG A 47 7.11 14.48 -15.50
C ARG A 47 7.60 13.12 -15.97
N ILE A 48 8.06 13.00 -17.20
CA ILE A 48 8.61 11.75 -17.74
C ILE A 48 10.12 11.86 -17.82
N PHE A 49 10.81 10.89 -17.23
CA PHE A 49 12.26 10.79 -17.24
C PHE A 49 12.68 9.52 -17.97
N SER A 50 13.26 9.70 -19.17
CA SER A 50 13.74 8.60 -20.04
C SER A 50 15.10 8.03 -19.62
N LYS A 51 15.77 8.68 -18.66
CA LYS A 51 17.05 8.26 -18.07
C LYS A 51 16.90 8.32 -16.55
N PRO A 52 16.15 7.38 -15.95
CA PRO A 52 15.88 7.41 -14.53
C PRO A 52 17.17 7.12 -13.75
N THR A 53 17.36 7.82 -12.64
CA THR A 53 18.44 7.53 -11.70
C THR A 53 17.88 7.45 -10.28
N PRO A 54 18.55 6.78 -9.34
CA PRO A 54 18.13 6.74 -7.94
C PRO A 54 18.07 8.14 -7.30
N GLU A 55 18.95 9.05 -7.70
CA GLU A 55 19.04 10.41 -7.16
C GLU A 55 17.81 11.25 -7.52
N ILE A 56 17.34 11.16 -8.78
CA ILE A 56 16.14 11.90 -9.18
C ILE A 56 14.89 11.33 -8.48
N ALA A 57 14.81 10.01 -8.27
CA ALA A 57 13.70 9.43 -7.51
C ALA A 57 13.67 9.95 -6.08
N LYS A 58 14.83 10.00 -5.42
CA LYS A 58 14.95 10.55 -4.08
C LYS A 58 14.54 12.01 -4.03
N GLU A 59 15.04 12.83 -4.96
CA GLU A 59 14.69 14.26 -5.03
C GLU A 59 13.18 14.47 -5.24
N LEU A 60 12.54 13.71 -6.15
CA LEU A 60 11.10 13.79 -6.37
C LEU A 60 10.32 13.50 -5.08
N LEU A 61 10.73 12.45 -4.35
CA LEU A 61 10.10 12.06 -3.10
C LEU A 61 10.28 13.10 -1.98
N ASP A 62 11.45 13.73 -1.90
CA ASP A 62 11.70 14.84 -0.97
C ASP A 62 10.76 16.04 -1.24
N TRP A 63 10.35 16.20 -2.51
CA TRP A 63 9.35 17.19 -2.94
C TRP A 63 7.91 16.67 -2.90
N SER A 64 7.67 15.52 -2.26
CA SER A 64 6.35 14.87 -2.17
C SER A 64 5.71 14.54 -3.53
N ILE A 65 6.53 14.27 -4.55
CA ILE A 65 6.09 13.83 -5.87
C ILE A 65 6.29 12.32 -5.94
N GLU A 66 5.20 11.55 -5.96
CA GLU A 66 5.27 10.09 -6.09
C GLU A 66 5.70 9.69 -7.53
N PRO A 67 6.81 8.96 -7.70
CA PRO A 67 7.20 8.41 -8.99
C PRO A 67 6.62 7.01 -9.20
N ILE A 68 6.39 6.67 -10.47
CA ILE A 68 6.17 5.29 -10.91
C ILE A 68 7.33 4.82 -11.77
N LEU A 69 7.85 3.63 -11.47
CA LEU A 69 8.80 2.93 -12.33
C LEU A 69 8.03 2.28 -13.49
N CYS A 70 8.48 2.48 -14.71
CA CYS A 70 7.84 1.96 -15.91
C CYS A 70 8.86 1.33 -16.86
N GLY A 71 8.76 0.01 -17.07
CA GLY A 71 9.66 -0.75 -17.94
C GLY A 71 10.50 -1.80 -17.20
N ASN A 72 11.55 -2.29 -17.86
CA ASN A 72 12.28 -3.49 -17.48
C ASN A 72 13.47 -3.19 -16.56
N PHE A 73 13.20 -2.83 -15.31
CA PHE A 73 14.23 -2.70 -14.29
C PHE A 73 14.74 -4.06 -13.83
N THR A 74 16.04 -4.19 -13.59
CA THR A 74 16.65 -5.37 -12.98
C THR A 74 16.20 -5.54 -11.51
N LYS A 75 16.39 -6.73 -10.94
CA LYS A 75 16.04 -6.99 -9.54
C LYS A 75 16.82 -6.08 -8.59
N GLU A 76 18.09 -5.85 -8.89
CA GLU A 76 18.98 -5.00 -8.11
C GLU A 76 18.53 -3.54 -8.15
N GLU A 77 18.17 -3.02 -9.33
CA GLU A 77 17.63 -1.66 -9.48
C GLU A 77 16.31 -1.50 -8.72
N LYS A 78 15.41 -2.48 -8.83
CA LYS A 78 14.14 -2.49 -8.08
C LYS A 78 14.39 -2.34 -6.58
N GLU A 79 15.27 -3.15 -6.00
CA GLU A 79 15.58 -3.06 -4.57
C GLU A 79 16.19 -1.70 -4.18
N ILE A 80 17.01 -1.08 -5.05
CA ILE A 80 17.54 0.27 -4.80
C ILE A 80 16.39 1.30 -4.72
N TYR A 81 15.50 1.31 -5.71
CA TYR A 81 14.37 2.25 -5.74
C TYR A 81 13.38 2.01 -4.59
N LYS A 82 13.11 0.75 -4.26
CA LYS A 82 12.30 0.34 -3.12
C LYS A 82 12.87 0.86 -1.80
N ASN A 83 14.18 0.74 -1.60
CA ASN A 83 14.85 1.23 -0.38
C ASN A 83 14.86 2.77 -0.28
N ILE A 84 14.80 3.47 -1.41
CA ILE A 84 14.61 4.94 -1.47
C ILE A 84 13.16 5.34 -1.15
N GLY A 85 12.23 4.39 -1.22
CA GLY A 85 10.82 4.58 -0.90
C GLY A 85 9.92 4.79 -2.13
N VAL A 86 10.33 4.35 -3.32
CA VAL A 86 9.43 4.29 -4.49
C VAL A 86 8.49 3.11 -4.30
N SER A 87 7.18 3.34 -4.43
CA SER A 87 6.18 2.31 -4.14
C SER A 87 5.60 1.64 -5.39
N LEU A 88 5.59 2.35 -6.52
CA LEU A 88 4.81 1.99 -7.69
C LEU A 88 5.73 1.42 -8.79
N LEU A 89 5.47 0.19 -9.22
CA LEU A 89 6.14 -0.44 -10.36
C LEU A 89 5.12 -0.95 -11.36
N TRP A 90 5.17 -0.43 -12.59
CA TRP A 90 4.41 -0.98 -13.71
C TRP A 90 5.34 -1.71 -14.68
N GLU A 91 5.28 -3.04 -14.64
CA GLU A 91 6.16 -3.94 -15.41
C GLU A 91 5.41 -4.70 -16.51
N LYS A 92 4.19 -4.27 -16.86
CA LYS A 92 3.41 -4.91 -17.92
C LYS A 92 3.95 -4.50 -19.30
N PRO A 93 3.79 -5.35 -20.32
CA PRO A 93 4.19 -4.99 -21.68
C PRO A 93 3.38 -3.79 -22.19
N TYR A 94 3.93 -3.03 -23.13
CA TYR A 94 3.27 -1.85 -23.70
C TYR A 94 1.91 -2.17 -24.36
N THR A 95 1.70 -3.40 -24.82
CA THR A 95 0.41 -3.89 -25.34
C THR A 95 -0.70 -3.82 -24.29
N GLU A 96 -0.33 -3.82 -23.01
CA GLU A 96 -1.21 -3.70 -21.85
C GLU A 96 -1.24 -2.28 -21.27
N ILE A 97 -0.85 -1.24 -22.01
CA ILE A 97 -0.83 0.15 -21.52
C ILE A 97 -2.15 0.60 -20.88
N HIS A 98 -3.28 0.06 -21.36
CA HIS A 98 -4.63 0.31 -20.82
C HIS A 98 -4.80 -0.16 -19.37
N THR A 99 -3.91 -1.02 -18.88
CA THR A 99 -3.87 -1.51 -17.51
C THR A 99 -3.13 -0.56 -16.57
N LEU A 100 -2.36 0.40 -17.06
CA LEU A 100 -1.64 1.37 -16.23
C LEU A 100 -2.65 2.22 -15.43
N PRO A 101 -2.71 2.07 -14.10
CA PRO A 101 -3.62 2.90 -13.30
C PRO A 101 -2.99 4.27 -13.11
N CYS A 102 -3.74 5.33 -13.43
CA CYS A 102 -3.27 6.72 -13.35
C CYS A 102 -4.02 7.55 -12.30
N LYS A 103 -5.04 6.97 -11.67
CA LYS A 103 -5.90 7.59 -10.65
C LYS A 103 -6.07 6.62 -9.49
N THR A 104 -6.25 7.16 -8.29
CA THR A 104 -6.62 6.39 -7.11
C THR A 104 -8.08 5.92 -7.21
N LEU A 105 -8.45 4.91 -6.42
CA LEU A 105 -9.86 4.57 -6.23
C LEU A 105 -10.58 5.72 -5.49
N PRO A 106 -11.91 5.86 -5.68
CA PRO A 106 -12.71 6.81 -4.92
C PRO A 106 -12.48 6.65 -3.41
N MET A 107 -12.36 7.79 -2.72
CA MET A 107 -12.06 7.79 -1.29
C MET A 107 -13.18 7.10 -0.50
N SER A 108 -12.81 6.04 0.21
CA SER A 108 -13.61 5.36 1.21
C SER A 108 -13.62 6.15 2.52
N LYS A 109 -14.58 5.84 3.39
CA LYS A 109 -14.68 6.43 4.74
C LYS A 109 -13.75 5.76 5.75
N LEU A 110 -13.05 4.70 5.35
CA LEU A 110 -12.19 3.94 6.24
C LEU A 110 -10.87 4.69 6.46
N THR A 111 -10.39 4.63 7.70
CA THR A 111 -9.24 5.39 8.19
C THR A 111 -8.24 4.43 8.79
N TRP A 112 -7.05 4.46 8.22
CA TRP A 112 -5.91 3.67 8.62
C TRP A 112 -4.93 4.55 9.37
N VAL A 113 -4.45 4.06 10.50
CA VAL A 113 -3.37 4.67 11.26
C VAL A 113 -2.22 3.68 11.28
N VAL A 114 -1.03 4.13 10.92
CA VAL A 114 0.15 3.29 10.74
C VAL A 114 1.27 3.81 11.64
N TYR A 115 1.89 2.91 12.39
CA TYR A 115 3.09 3.17 13.18
C TYR A 115 4.00 1.95 13.19
N THR A 116 5.05 1.97 12.36
CA THR A 116 6.05 0.88 12.32
C THR A 116 7.45 1.34 12.72
N LYS A 117 7.67 2.64 12.92
CA LYS A 117 9.00 3.27 13.14
C LYS A 117 9.98 3.06 11.98
N ASP A 118 9.55 2.40 10.91
CA ASP A 118 10.26 2.23 9.64
C ASP A 118 9.62 3.20 8.62
N GLN A 119 10.28 4.33 8.40
CA GLN A 119 9.75 5.40 7.54
C GLN A 119 9.47 4.94 6.11
N THR A 120 10.28 4.00 5.61
CA THR A 120 10.13 3.45 4.26
C THR A 120 8.90 2.55 4.21
N LEU A 121 8.69 1.67 5.19
CA LEU A 121 7.50 0.84 5.27
C LEU A 121 6.22 1.68 5.47
N ASP A 122 6.25 2.66 6.38
CA ASP A 122 5.13 3.56 6.63
C ASP A 122 4.73 4.32 5.36
N LYS A 123 5.72 4.76 4.57
CA LYS A 123 5.49 5.40 3.28
C LYS A 123 4.86 4.45 2.27
N HIS A 124 5.41 3.26 2.07
CA HIS A 124 4.85 2.27 1.15
C HIS A 124 3.40 1.92 1.51
N LEU A 125 3.13 1.73 2.80
CA LEU A 125 1.77 1.52 3.32
C LEU A 125 0.85 2.70 3.03
N SER A 126 1.34 3.92 3.24
CA SER A 126 0.59 5.16 2.95
C SER A 126 0.21 5.24 1.48
N VAL A 127 1.16 5.02 0.56
CA VAL A 127 0.92 5.08 -0.89
C VAL A 127 -0.04 3.97 -1.31
N PHE A 128 0.19 2.73 -0.86
CA PHE A 128 -0.69 1.59 -1.12
C PHE A 128 -2.13 1.87 -0.71
N LEU A 129 -2.36 2.17 0.57
CA LEU A 129 -3.69 2.37 1.11
C LEU A 129 -4.38 3.59 0.48
N LYS A 130 -3.67 4.71 0.24
CA LYS A 130 -4.23 5.87 -0.47
C LYS A 130 -4.60 5.55 -1.93
N SER A 131 -3.80 4.73 -2.61
CA SER A 131 -4.12 4.29 -3.98
C SER A 131 -5.41 3.47 -4.02
N MET A 132 -5.67 2.72 -2.96
CA MET A 132 -6.91 1.98 -2.70
C MET A 132 -8.05 2.85 -2.16
N GLY A 133 -7.93 4.18 -2.24
CA GLY A 133 -8.94 5.13 -1.80
C GLY A 133 -9.10 5.19 -0.28
N GLN A 134 -8.11 4.79 0.52
CA GLN A 134 -8.22 4.84 1.97
C GLN A 134 -7.71 6.17 2.51
N THR A 135 -8.26 6.62 3.65
CA THR A 135 -7.65 7.72 4.42
C THR A 135 -6.54 7.13 5.29
N VAL A 136 -5.33 7.70 5.24
CA VAL A 136 -4.15 7.13 5.93
C VAL A 136 -3.39 8.19 6.70
N PHE A 137 -3.06 7.87 7.96
CA PHE A 137 -2.18 8.66 8.82
C PHE A 137 -0.98 7.81 9.23
N THR A 138 0.22 8.27 8.90
CA THR A 138 1.49 7.71 9.36
C THR A 138 2.03 8.61 10.46
N GLU A 139 2.14 8.10 11.68
CA GLU A 139 2.52 8.92 12.82
C GLU A 139 4.02 8.73 13.14
N GLY A 140 4.75 9.82 13.32
CA GLY A 140 6.20 9.77 13.58
C GLY A 140 6.56 9.43 15.02
N SER A 141 5.60 9.50 15.94
CA SER A 141 5.80 9.21 17.37
C SER A 141 4.58 8.50 17.96
N ILE A 142 4.82 7.75 19.04
CA ILE A 142 3.79 6.99 19.73
C ILE A 142 2.78 7.92 20.44
N GLU A 143 3.23 9.09 20.90
CA GLU A 143 2.37 10.10 21.52
C GLU A 143 1.39 10.70 20.51
N PHE A 144 1.87 10.96 19.29
CA PHE A 144 1.02 11.43 18.19
C PHE A 144 0.06 10.34 17.72
N LEU A 145 0.48 9.07 17.73
CA LEU A 145 -0.41 7.94 17.50
C LEU A 145 -1.60 7.94 18.48
N TYR A 146 -1.34 8.02 19.78
CA TYR A 146 -2.41 8.04 20.79
C TYR A 146 -3.35 9.23 20.58
N LYS A 147 -2.79 10.42 20.36
CA LYS A 147 -3.58 11.63 20.11
C LYS A 147 -4.43 11.51 18.84
N ARG A 148 -3.91 10.91 17.77
CA ARG A 148 -4.63 10.64 16.52
C ARG A 148 -5.85 9.75 16.75
N ILE A 149 -5.65 8.64 17.45
CA ILE A 149 -6.74 7.69 17.76
C ILE A 149 -7.78 8.36 18.68
N GLN A 150 -7.32 9.12 19.69
CA GLN A 150 -8.22 9.80 20.62
C GLN A 150 -9.06 10.90 19.95
N THR A 151 -8.49 11.66 19.01
CA THR A 151 -9.16 12.85 18.44
C THR A 151 -9.86 12.60 17.11
N GLY A 152 -9.38 11.63 16.31
CA GLY A 152 -9.90 11.35 14.97
C GLY A 152 -10.60 10.00 14.86
N PRO A 153 -11.11 9.68 13.65
CA PRO A 153 -11.54 8.32 13.31
C PRO A 153 -10.31 7.40 13.19
N CYS A 154 -10.44 6.18 13.67
CA CYS A 154 -9.49 5.10 13.47
C CYS A 154 -10.32 3.84 13.26
N HIS A 155 -10.24 3.25 12.06
CA HIS A 155 -10.91 1.99 11.76
C HIS A 155 -9.91 0.84 11.81
N PHE A 156 -8.70 1.09 11.31
CA PHE A 156 -7.60 0.15 11.28
C PHE A 156 -6.33 0.76 11.84
N LEU A 157 -5.60 -0.04 12.62
CA LEU A 157 -4.32 0.31 13.21
C LEU A 157 -3.25 -0.73 12.82
N ILE A 158 -2.21 -0.30 12.14
CA ILE A 158 -1.04 -1.14 11.84
C ILE A 158 0.09 -0.78 12.81
N LEU A 159 0.59 -1.77 13.55
CA LEU A 159 1.66 -1.62 14.54
C LEU A 159 2.80 -2.57 14.24
N ASP A 160 4.04 -2.14 14.50
CA ASP A 160 5.18 -3.05 14.62
C ASP A 160 5.52 -3.28 16.09
N TRP A 161 5.27 -4.50 16.57
CA TRP A 161 5.51 -4.87 17.97
C TRP A 161 6.98 -5.12 18.30
N ASP A 162 7.87 -5.21 17.32
CA ASP A 162 9.30 -5.44 17.56
C ASP A 162 10.08 -4.18 17.86
N VAL A 163 9.49 -3.01 17.61
CA VAL A 163 10.11 -1.69 17.81
C VAL A 163 9.54 -0.91 18.99
N MET A 164 8.55 -1.48 19.68
CA MET A 164 7.86 -0.90 20.84
C MET A 164 8.03 -1.78 22.08
N ASP A 165 7.86 -1.22 23.29
CA ASP A 165 7.73 -2.01 24.52
C ASP A 165 6.23 -2.27 24.80
N PRO A 166 5.75 -3.53 24.68
CA PRO A 166 4.34 -3.84 24.92
C PRO A 166 3.85 -3.42 26.31
N ARG A 167 4.73 -3.42 27.33
CA ARG A 167 4.35 -3.10 28.71
C ARG A 167 3.93 -1.65 28.91
N THR A 168 4.45 -0.74 28.09
CA THR A 168 4.11 0.69 28.14
C THR A 168 2.97 1.02 27.19
N VAL A 169 2.90 0.34 26.04
CA VAL A 169 1.94 0.64 24.97
C VAL A 169 0.56 0.01 25.19
N ILE A 170 0.51 -1.24 25.68
CA ILE A 170 -0.76 -1.98 25.85
C ILE A 170 -1.75 -1.27 26.79
N PRO A 171 -1.36 -0.73 27.96
CA PRO A 171 -2.31 -0.06 28.86
C PRO A 171 -3.04 1.11 28.19
N GLU A 172 -2.30 1.94 27.44
CA GLU A 172 -2.86 3.11 26.73
C GLU A 172 -3.74 2.67 25.55
N LEU A 173 -3.28 1.74 24.71
CA LEU A 173 -4.09 1.22 23.60
C LEU A 173 -5.34 0.49 24.09
N SER A 174 -5.27 -0.24 25.20
CA SER A 174 -6.43 -0.91 25.81
C SER A 174 -7.46 0.10 26.31
N LYS A 175 -7.01 1.24 26.83
CA LYS A 175 -7.90 2.34 27.19
C LYS A 175 -8.58 2.92 25.95
N LEU A 176 -7.82 3.24 24.91
CA LEU A 176 -8.34 3.78 23.66
C LEU A 176 -9.33 2.83 22.99
N LYS A 177 -9.06 1.52 22.98
CA LYS A 177 -9.92 0.50 22.36
C LYS A 177 -11.25 0.29 23.10
N ARG A 178 -11.30 0.61 24.40
CA ARG A 178 -12.55 0.65 25.19
C ARG A 178 -13.38 1.90 24.89
N GLU A 179 -12.73 3.01 24.57
CA GLU A 179 -13.38 4.28 24.24
C GLU A 179 -13.85 4.33 22.77
N LYS A 180 -13.09 3.70 21.86
CA LYS A 180 -13.34 3.65 20.42
C LYS A 180 -13.01 2.28 19.86
N GLN A 181 -13.95 1.68 19.16
CA GLN A 181 -13.73 0.41 18.47
C GLN A 181 -12.88 0.64 17.21
N PHE A 182 -11.76 -0.09 17.12
CA PHE A 182 -10.93 -0.19 15.92
C PHE A 182 -10.29 -1.57 15.87
N LEU A 183 -9.94 -2.02 14.67
CA LEU A 183 -9.21 -3.27 14.43
C LEU A 183 -7.71 -2.98 14.29
N SER A 184 -6.85 -3.91 14.69
CA SER A 184 -5.40 -3.75 14.63
C SER A 184 -4.66 -4.96 14.09
N ILE A 185 -3.79 -4.71 13.13
CA ILE A 185 -2.83 -5.67 12.56
C ILE A 185 -1.49 -5.41 13.24
N GLY A 186 -0.94 -6.43 13.91
CA GLY A 186 0.38 -6.37 14.51
C GLY A 186 1.41 -7.08 13.63
N ILE A 187 2.50 -6.40 13.30
CA ILE A 187 3.69 -7.01 12.70
C ILE A 187 4.54 -7.53 13.85
N LYS A 188 4.95 -8.80 13.76
CA LYS A 188 5.78 -9.45 14.77
C LYS A 188 6.69 -10.50 14.14
N ASP A 189 7.97 -10.45 14.49
CA ASP A 189 8.95 -11.49 14.24
C ASP A 189 8.74 -12.64 15.23
N PHE A 190 8.22 -13.75 14.71
CA PHE A 190 7.97 -14.96 15.49
C PHE A 190 9.25 -15.75 15.81
N MET A 191 10.37 -15.43 15.17
CA MET A 191 11.66 -16.07 15.39
C MET A 191 12.50 -15.36 16.47
N LYS A 192 12.08 -14.18 16.92
CA LYS A 192 12.79 -13.39 17.92
C LYS A 192 12.68 -14.00 19.32
N GLU A 193 13.78 -13.94 20.06
CA GLU A 193 13.78 -14.29 21.48
C GLU A 193 12.73 -13.43 22.23
N HIS A 194 12.00 -14.05 23.15
CA HIS A 194 10.91 -13.45 23.95
C HIS A 194 9.50 -13.37 23.33
N LEU A 195 9.21 -14.02 22.19
CA LEU A 195 7.84 -14.10 21.64
C LEU A 195 6.77 -14.48 22.70
N TYR A 196 7.01 -15.54 23.47
CA TYR A 196 6.07 -15.97 24.52
C TYR A 196 5.86 -14.92 25.61
N ARG A 197 6.88 -14.11 25.91
CA ARG A 197 6.76 -13.02 26.88
C ARG A 197 5.89 -11.91 26.31
N ASP A 198 6.12 -11.51 25.06
CA ASP A 198 5.35 -10.45 24.40
C ASP A 198 3.89 -10.88 24.22
N LEU A 199 3.63 -12.13 23.83
CA LEU A 199 2.28 -12.69 23.79
C LEU A 199 1.60 -12.66 25.16
N LYS A 200 2.30 -13.03 26.22
CA LYS A 200 1.80 -12.95 27.61
C LYS A 200 1.55 -11.52 28.08
N THR A 201 2.24 -10.52 27.53
CA THR A 201 1.97 -9.10 27.87
C THR A 201 0.66 -8.61 27.28
N GLY A 202 0.06 -9.34 26.33
CA GLY A 202 -1.27 -9.06 25.81
C GLY A 202 -1.28 -8.40 24.43
N ILE A 203 -0.21 -8.49 23.62
CA ILE A 203 -0.23 -7.92 22.26
C ILE A 203 -1.41 -8.43 21.42
N GLY A 204 -1.83 -9.69 21.63
CA GLY A 204 -2.99 -10.28 20.96
C GLY A 204 -4.36 -9.79 21.44
N THR A 205 -4.44 -9.01 22.54
CA THR A 205 -5.68 -8.33 22.94
C THR A 205 -5.84 -7.00 22.20
N ILE A 206 -4.72 -6.40 21.80
CA ILE A 206 -4.69 -5.18 21.01
C ILE A 206 -4.80 -5.50 19.52
N SER A 207 -3.98 -6.41 19.00
CA SER A 207 -3.98 -6.81 17.60
C SER A 207 -4.76 -8.10 17.40
N GLU A 208 -5.89 -8.03 16.67
CA GLU A 208 -6.71 -9.19 16.30
C GLU A 208 -5.94 -10.19 15.45
N VAL A 209 -4.98 -9.69 14.66
CA VAL A 209 -4.13 -10.52 13.80
C VAL A 209 -2.68 -10.11 13.98
N LEU A 210 -1.82 -11.12 14.14
CA LEU A 210 -0.36 -10.97 14.10
C LEU A 210 0.18 -11.58 12.82
N VAL A 211 1.03 -10.84 12.10
CA VAL A 211 1.64 -11.28 10.84
C VAL A 211 3.14 -11.07 10.90
N SER A 212 3.91 -11.97 10.28
CA SER A 212 5.36 -11.81 10.16
C SER A 212 5.69 -10.67 9.20
N LYS A 213 6.87 -10.06 9.33
CA LYS A 213 7.30 -9.02 8.38
C LYS A 213 7.44 -9.57 6.95
N SER A 214 7.81 -10.84 6.78
CA SER A 214 7.95 -11.48 5.47
C SER A 214 6.61 -11.69 4.77
N ASP A 215 5.57 -12.05 5.52
CA ASP A 215 4.27 -12.43 4.94
C ASP A 215 3.32 -11.23 4.90
N PHE A 216 3.71 -10.10 5.49
CA PHE A 216 2.84 -8.94 5.67
C PHE A 216 2.29 -8.40 4.35
N TRP A 217 3.15 -8.22 3.34
CA TRP A 217 2.70 -7.73 2.03
C TRP A 217 1.83 -8.75 1.30
N ASP A 218 2.16 -10.03 1.40
CA ASP A 218 1.34 -11.10 0.82
C ASP A 218 -0.07 -11.11 1.41
N VAL A 219 -0.16 -11.10 2.73
CA VAL A 219 -1.45 -11.03 3.45
C VAL A 219 -2.19 -9.75 3.08
N LEU A 220 -1.52 -8.60 3.06
CA LEU A 220 -2.15 -7.31 2.80
C LEU A 220 -2.73 -7.25 1.37
N LEU A 221 -1.95 -7.62 0.34
CA LEU A 221 -2.40 -7.56 -1.06
C LEU A 221 -3.57 -8.52 -1.32
N HIS A 222 -3.54 -9.72 -0.72
CA HIS A 222 -4.63 -10.69 -0.85
C HIS A 222 -5.89 -10.36 -0.03
N SER A 223 -5.80 -9.39 0.89
CA SER A 223 -6.92 -8.96 1.73
C SER A 223 -7.84 -7.94 1.07
N PHE A 224 -7.40 -7.29 -0.02
CA PHE A 224 -8.21 -6.33 -0.76
C PHE A 224 -8.93 -7.00 -1.95
N PRO A 225 -10.15 -6.55 -2.31
CA PRO A 225 -10.93 -5.48 -1.69
C PRO A 225 -11.62 -5.90 -0.39
N LEU A 226 -11.80 -4.95 0.54
CA LEU A 226 -12.27 -5.23 1.90
C LEU A 226 -13.76 -5.67 1.96
N SER A 227 -14.63 -5.31 1.01
CA SER A 227 -16.10 -5.48 1.14
C SER A 227 -16.66 -6.84 0.72
N GLU A 228 -17.79 -7.25 1.34
CA GLU A 228 -18.53 -8.47 0.98
C GLU A 228 -19.15 -8.43 -0.41
N GLU A 229 -19.43 -7.25 -0.97
CA GLU A 229 -19.96 -7.09 -2.32
C GLU A 229 -19.01 -7.64 -3.41
N SER A 230 -17.76 -7.94 -3.06
CA SER A 230 -16.80 -8.64 -3.92
C SER A 230 -16.97 -10.18 -3.95
N LYS A 231 -17.71 -10.76 -3.00
CA LYS A 231 -17.90 -12.20 -2.82
C LYS A 231 -19.07 -12.77 -3.63
N GLU A 232 -20.04 -11.94 -4.02
CA GLU A 232 -21.19 -12.36 -4.83
C GLU A 232 -20.86 -12.30 -6.33
N ARG A 233 -20.17 -13.33 -6.86
CA ARG A 233 -20.38 -13.85 -8.24
C ARG A 233 -19.47 -15.05 -8.50
N SER A 234 -20.11 -16.20 -8.71
CA SER A 234 -19.54 -17.46 -9.13
C SER A 234 -19.22 -17.42 -10.62
N ASP A 235 -17.95 -17.52 -11.00
CA ASP A 235 -17.50 -18.03 -12.32
C ASP A 235 -16.02 -18.42 -12.21
N TRP A 236 -15.67 -19.62 -12.72
CA TRP A 236 -14.46 -20.36 -12.33
C TRP A 236 -13.47 -20.57 -13.48
N LYS A 237 -12.17 -20.51 -13.15
CA LYS A 237 -11.10 -21.29 -13.81
C LYS A 237 -10.00 -21.64 -12.79
N GLU A 238 -9.50 -22.87 -12.84
CA GLU A 238 -8.70 -23.47 -11.77
C GLU A 238 -7.19 -23.25 -11.96
N ILE A 239 -6.60 -22.46 -11.06
CA ILE A 239 -5.21 -22.57 -10.64
C ILE A 239 -5.26 -22.40 -9.12
N SER A 240 -4.90 -23.43 -8.36
CA SER A 240 -5.01 -23.45 -6.90
C SER A 240 -3.66 -23.23 -6.23
N ASN A 241 -3.51 -22.10 -5.52
CA ASN A 241 -2.39 -21.89 -4.59
C ASN A 241 -2.96 -21.53 -3.21
N SER A 242 -2.42 -22.12 -2.14
CA SER A 242 -2.77 -21.74 -0.77
C SER A 242 -2.10 -20.41 -0.42
N VAL A 243 -2.87 -19.44 0.07
CA VAL A 243 -2.37 -18.15 0.56
C VAL A 243 -3.13 -17.75 1.83
N SER A 244 -2.51 -16.89 2.63
CA SER A 244 -3.11 -16.33 3.84
C SER A 244 -3.71 -14.96 3.54
N LYS A 245 -4.91 -14.66 4.03
CA LYS A 245 -5.54 -13.33 3.90
C LYS A 245 -6.32 -12.93 5.15
N LEU A 246 -6.58 -11.64 5.30
CA LEU A 246 -7.50 -11.12 6.31
C LEU A 246 -8.95 -11.30 5.82
N SER A 247 -9.78 -11.87 6.69
CA SER A 247 -11.23 -11.92 6.51
C SER A 247 -11.90 -10.95 7.46
N PHE A 248 -12.78 -10.10 6.94
CA PHE A 248 -13.49 -9.07 7.69
C PHE A 248 -14.98 -9.42 7.84
N THR A 249 -15.54 -9.09 9.00
CA THR A 249 -16.99 -9.10 9.27
C THR A 249 -17.48 -7.66 9.33
N PHE A 250 -18.58 -7.33 8.66
CA PHE A 250 -19.07 -5.95 8.51
C PHE A 250 -20.37 -5.67 9.28
N GLN A 251 -20.49 -4.44 9.78
CA GLN A 251 -21.74 -3.84 10.22
C GLN A 251 -22.16 -2.79 9.19
N GLU A 252 -23.45 -2.74 8.85
CA GLU A 252 -24.02 -1.75 7.90
C GLU A 252 -23.28 -1.67 6.54
N LYS A 253 -22.73 -2.81 6.08
CA LYS A 253 -22.00 -3.02 4.80
C LYS A 253 -20.70 -2.24 4.59
N GLN A 254 -20.43 -1.16 5.35
CA GLN A 254 -19.28 -0.28 5.06
C GLN A 254 -18.15 -0.36 6.09
N ILE A 255 -18.45 -0.67 7.35
CA ILE A 255 -17.47 -0.60 8.44
C ILE A 255 -17.22 -2.01 8.99
N PRO A 256 -15.97 -2.50 8.97
CA PRO A 256 -15.63 -3.79 9.54
C PRO A 256 -15.60 -3.72 11.07
N ILE A 257 -16.19 -4.74 11.70
CA ILE A 257 -16.31 -4.87 13.17
C ILE A 257 -15.46 -5.98 13.76
N ALA A 258 -15.02 -6.94 12.94
CA ALA A 258 -14.11 -8.02 13.31
C ALA A 258 -13.21 -8.38 12.14
N MET A 259 -12.01 -8.88 12.44
CA MET A 259 -11.13 -9.47 11.45
C MET A 259 -10.37 -10.68 11.99
N GLN A 260 -10.01 -11.59 11.10
CA GLN A 260 -9.23 -12.78 11.42
C GLN A 260 -8.36 -13.18 10.22
N LEU A 261 -7.23 -13.84 10.49
CA LEU A 261 -6.41 -14.45 9.45
C LEU A 261 -7.04 -15.78 9.01
N VAL A 262 -7.19 -15.98 7.70
CA VAL A 262 -7.72 -17.22 7.13
C VAL A 262 -6.80 -17.73 6.03
N GLU A 263 -6.56 -19.03 6.01
CA GLU A 263 -5.96 -19.71 4.86
C GLU A 263 -7.03 -19.90 3.79
N THR A 264 -6.69 -19.55 2.55
CA THR A 264 -7.58 -19.69 1.41
C THR A 264 -6.81 -20.18 0.20
N THR A 265 -7.42 -21.03 -0.61
CA THR A 265 -6.90 -21.33 -1.93
C THR A 265 -7.35 -20.24 -2.89
N VAL A 266 -6.42 -19.42 -3.39
CA VAL A 266 -6.71 -18.50 -4.49
C VAL A 266 -6.92 -19.32 -5.75
N LEU A 267 -8.09 -19.13 -6.36
CA LEU A 267 -8.45 -19.65 -7.66
C LEU A 267 -8.49 -18.46 -8.63
N LYS A 268 -7.69 -18.52 -9.70
CA LYS A 268 -7.43 -17.39 -10.60
C LYS A 268 -8.72 -16.94 -11.32
N LYS A 269 -9.29 -15.81 -10.90
CA LYS A 269 -10.47 -15.16 -11.49
C LYS A 269 -10.11 -14.37 -12.76
N THR A 270 -11.04 -14.28 -13.71
CA THR A 270 -11.12 -13.17 -14.66
C THR A 270 -11.66 -11.94 -13.92
N PRO A 271 -11.04 -10.74 -13.99
CA PRO A 271 -11.25 -9.70 -12.98
C PRO A 271 -12.64 -9.04 -13.06
N VAL A 272 -13.37 -9.06 -11.93
CA VAL A 272 -14.65 -8.35 -11.71
C VAL A 272 -14.45 -6.82 -11.59
N PHE A 273 -13.22 -6.40 -11.25
CA PHE A 273 -12.81 -4.99 -11.19
C PHE A 273 -11.38 -4.86 -11.73
N PRO A 274 -11.19 -4.72 -13.06
CA PRO A 274 -9.85 -4.66 -13.65
C PRO A 274 -9.00 -3.53 -13.03
N GLN A 275 -9.64 -2.43 -12.62
CA GLN A 275 -8.95 -1.29 -11.98
C GLN A 275 -8.31 -1.65 -10.64
N ILE A 276 -8.98 -2.45 -9.79
CA ILE A 276 -8.44 -2.89 -8.49
C ILE A 276 -7.25 -3.81 -8.73
N GLN A 277 -7.41 -4.80 -9.62
CA GLN A 277 -6.32 -5.73 -9.92
C GLN A 277 -5.11 -4.99 -10.48
N ASN A 278 -5.32 -4.06 -11.41
CA ASN A 278 -4.26 -3.24 -11.98
C ASN A 278 -3.52 -2.40 -10.94
N LEU A 279 -4.22 -1.90 -9.91
CA LEU A 279 -3.60 -1.22 -8.78
C LEU A 279 -2.79 -2.19 -7.91
N LEU A 280 -3.36 -3.33 -7.53
CA LEU A 280 -2.66 -4.36 -6.75
C LEU A 280 -1.38 -4.83 -7.46
N ASP A 281 -1.44 -4.99 -8.78
CA ASP A 281 -0.31 -5.42 -9.59
C ASP A 281 0.89 -4.47 -9.47
N LEU A 282 0.69 -3.19 -9.14
CA LEU A 282 1.78 -2.24 -8.92
C LEU A 282 2.64 -2.56 -7.68
N TYR A 283 2.11 -3.35 -6.75
CA TYR A 283 2.72 -3.65 -5.46
C TYR A 283 3.18 -5.10 -5.34
N ASN A 284 2.97 -5.95 -6.36
CA ASN A 284 3.37 -7.36 -6.31
C ASN A 284 4.88 -7.57 -6.16
N TRP A 285 5.71 -6.59 -6.50
CA TRP A 285 7.16 -6.63 -6.28
C TRP A 285 7.58 -6.50 -4.81
N PHE A 286 6.65 -6.28 -3.89
CA PHE A 286 6.88 -6.38 -2.44
C PHE A 286 6.81 -7.81 -1.91
N LEU A 287 6.38 -8.77 -2.74
CA LEU A 287 6.30 -10.20 -2.44
C LEU A 287 7.65 -10.92 -2.66
#